data_AF-A0A101D3F4-F1
#
_entry.id   AF-A0A101D3F4-F1
#
_cell.length_a   1.000
_cell.length_b   1.000
_cell.length_c   1.000
_cell.angle_alpha   90.00
_cell.angle_beta   90.00
_cell.angle_gamma   90.00
#
_symmetry.space_group_name_H-M   'P 1'
#
loop_
_entity.id
_entity.type
_entity.pdbx_description
1 polymer ?
#
loop_
_entity_poly.entity_id
_entity_poly.type
_entity_poly.pdbx_seq_one_letter_code
_entity_poly.pdbx_strand_id
1 'polypeptide(L)' 'MGNRKTRSVIKRIYVPTHVRDLPNGEKLKIPGHYKAPPGEGSDTVE' A
#
# COMPACT_ATOMS: atom_id res chain seq x y z
N MET A 1 4.48 0.88 38.31
CA MET A 1 3.52 0.41 37.29
C MET A 1 4.06 0.75 35.91
N GLY A 2 4.51 -0.27 35.16
CA GLY A 2 5.17 -0.08 33.87
C GLY A 2 4.21 0.48 32.82
N ASN A 3 4.63 1.57 32.17
CA ASN A 3 3.94 2.21 31.06
C ASN A 3 3.90 1.22 29.89
N ARG A 4 2.82 0.42 29.80
CA ARG A 4 2.54 -0.46 28.66
C ARG A 4 2.17 0.44 27.49
N LYS A 5 3.17 1.01 26.81
CA LYS A 5 3.01 1.71 25.53
C LYS A 5 2.20 0.79 24.62
N THR A 6 0.94 1.15 24.38
CA THR A 6 0.02 0.41 23.52
C THR A 6 0.70 0.31 22.17
N ARG A 7 1.04 -0.92 21.74
CA ARG A 7 1.66 -1.13 20.43
C ARG A 7 0.60 -0.83 19.37
N SER A 8 0.76 0.25 18.63
CA SER A 8 -0.08 0.53 17.47
C SER A 8 0.21 -0.51 16.40
N VAL A 9 -0.77 -1.38 16.13
CA VAL A 9 -0.69 -2.36 15.05
C VAL A 9 -1.24 -1.71 13.79
N ILE A 10 -0.39 -1.46 12.80
CA ILE A 10 -0.79 -0.89 11.52
C ILE A 10 -1.12 -2.03 10.58
N LYS A 11 -2.40 -2.15 10.21
CA LYS A 11 -2.85 -3.10 9.19
C LYS A 11 -2.52 -2.53 7.80
N ARG A 12 -1.92 -3.34 6.94
CA ARG A 12 -1.60 -2.97 5.55
C ARG A 12 -1.93 -4.13 4.62
N ILE A 13 -2.35 -3.80 3.40
CA ILE A 13 -2.61 -4.79 2.35
C ILE A 13 -1.41 -4.78 1.41
N TYR A 14 -0.81 -5.95 1.20
CA TYR A 14 0.23 -6.10 0.19
C TYR A 14 -0.38 -6.21 -1.20
N VAL A 15 0.04 -5.32 -2.09
CA VAL A 15 -0.27 -5.37 -3.53
C VAL A 15 0.95 -6.00 -4.21
N PRO A 16 0.80 -7.13 -4.91
CA PRO A 16 1.93 -7.79 -5.58
C PRO A 16 2.40 -7.02 -6.81
N THR A 17 3.62 -7.33 -7.25
CA THR A 17 4.16 -6.82 -8.50
C THR A 17 3.30 -7.28 -9.66
N HIS A 18 2.98 -6.38 -10.59
CA HIS A 18 2.25 -6.73 -11.81
C HIS A 18 2.76 -5.92 -13.00
N VAL A 19 2.43 -6.39 -14.20
CA VAL A 19 2.73 -5.69 -15.46
C VAL A 19 1.42 -5.11 -15.98
N ARG A 20 1.43 -3.85 -16.40
CA ARG A 20 0.29 -3.18 -17.03
C ARG A 20 0.68 -2.75 -18.43
N ASP A 21 -0.15 -3.10 -19.41
CA ASP A 21 0.01 -2.60 -20.77
C ASP A 21 -0.47 -1.14 -20.83
N LEU A 22 0.37 -0.28 -21.40
CA LEU A 22 0.06 1.13 -21.61
C LEU A 22 -0.59 1.32 -22.99
N PRO A 23 -1.41 2.37 -23.17
CA PRO A 23 -2.09 2.62 -24.46
C PRO A 23 -1.13 2.90 -25.62
N ASN A 24 0.12 3.23 -25.34
CA ASN A 24 1.19 3.41 -26.33
C ASN A 24 1.89 2.09 -26.74
N GLY A 25 1.46 0.94 -26.20
CA GLY A 25 2.06 -0.37 -26.47
C GLY A 25 3.26 -0.73 -25.59
N GLU A 26 3.68 0.16 -24.68
CA GLU A 26 4.74 -0.15 -23.72
C GLU A 26 4.23 -0.98 -22.54
N LYS A 27 5.09 -1.82 -21.98
CA LYS A 27 4.79 -2.63 -20.78
C LYS A 27 5.38 -1.97 -19.55
N LEU A 28 4.52 -1.51 -18.65
CA LEU A 28 4.95 -0.93 -17.37
C LEU A 28 4.96 -2.01 -16.28
N LYS A 29 6.15 -2.29 -15.75
CA LYS A 29 6.29 -3.17 -14.57
C LYS A 29 6.08 -2.33 -13.30
N ILE A 30 5.01 -2.61 -12.58
CA ILE A 30 4.62 -1.92 -11.35
C ILE A 30 5.07 -2.78 -10.16
N PRO A 31 6.05 -2.33 -9.34
CA PRO A 31 6.51 -3.05 -8.17
C PRO A 31 5.40 -3.22 -7.12
N GLY A 32 5.45 -4.34 -6.42
CA GLY A 32 4.56 -4.58 -5.29
C GLY A 32 4.82 -3.61 -4.15
N HIS A 33 3.75 -3.12 -3.52
CA HIS A 33 3.81 -2.15 -2.43
C HIS A 33 2.69 -2.41 -1.42
N TYR A 34 2.84 -1.86 -0.22
CA TYR A 34 1.79 -1.91 0.80
C TYR A 34 0.87 -0.70 0.67
N LYS A 35 -0.44 -0.92 0.76
CA LYS A 35 -1.45 0.14 0.82
C LYS A 35 -2.29 0.07 2.09
N ALA A 36 -2.94 1.18 2.43
CA ALA A 36 -3.92 1.23 3.50
C ALA A 36 -5.11 0.30 3.17
N PRO A 37 -5.72 -0.34 4.18
CA PRO A 37 -6.95 -1.08 3.96
C PRO A 37 -8.09 -0.13 3.57
N PRO A 38 -9.07 -0.59 2.76
CA PRO A 38 -10.20 0.23 2.37
C PRO A 38 -10.95 0.68 3.63
N GLY A 39 -11.12 2.00 3.80
CA GLY A 39 -11.73 2.62 4.97
C GLY A 39 -10.76 3.20 6.01
N GLU A 40 -9.43 3.02 5.86
CA GLU A 40 -8.41 3.61 6.75
C GLU A 40 -7.39 4.52 6.02
N GLY A 41 -7.64 4.89 4.77
CA GLY A 41 -6.73 5.73 3.99
C GLY A 41 -7.46 6.92 3.38
N SER A 42 -7.20 8.11 3.91
CA SER A 42 -7.34 9.36 3.17
C SER A 42 -6.47 9.30 1.92
N ASP A 43 -7.09 9.46 0.75
CA ASP A 43 -6.40 9.72 -0.51
C ASP A 43 -5.50 10.95 -0.35
N THR A 44 -4.20 10.73 -0.18
CA THR A 44 -3.20 11.77 -0.35
C THR A 44 -1.90 11.09 -0.77
N VAL A 45 -1.83 10.81 -2.06
CA VAL A 45 -0.54 10.82 -2.75
C VAL A 45 -0.42 12.26 -3.28
N GLU A 46 0.67 12.91 -2.90
CA GLU A 46 1.01 14.32 -3.16
C GLU A 46 0.76 14.80 -4.59
#